data_AF-A0A4P7R1T1-F1
#
_entry.id   AF-A0A4P7R1T1-F1
#
_cell.length_a   1.000
_cell.length_b   1.000
_cell.length_c   1.000
_cell.angle_alpha   90.00
_cell.angle_beta   90.00
_cell.angle_gamma   90.00
#
_symmetry.space_group_name_H-M   'P 1'
#
loop_
_entity.id
_entity.type
_entity.pdbx_description
1 polymer ?
#
loop_
_entity_poly.entity_id
_entity_poly.type
_entity_poly.pdbx_seq_one_letter_code
_entity_poly.pdbx_strand_id
1 'polypeptide(L)'
;MPDLHHGGDVLKLGSHGDGVKALQTTLKRYDPTLVPDGRFGPATERAVRLAQRRCGVFPADGIAGPRTLAGLASARRRTQAARDPSWSDWAASLMSAAGTALRGLEKDVSDFVSAHMPSANDVPRAIRPAVVPARNRAVSATMPAGEVRPVAKMTTSRDGRRFIIAHEAVRGVSNRLHWPGGVSGVTLGPGYDMGTRTPSSVTSDLMTIGVERSVAEAVAAGAGIKGHDAKVFVKANKDLVTIDIHQESALLDRIVPHYESMVKGKIRIPLHQYEFDALVSYAYNPGGGWRSTTTFVNEHKPGAAMEVIARQIKSGPDVVASLVVRRKAESRLFLYGEYK
;
A
#
# COMPACT_ATOMS: atom_id res chain seq x y z
N MET A 1 22.91 -20.81 -31.72
CA MET A 1 21.91 -20.75 -30.63
C MET A 1 21.63 -22.18 -30.23
N PRO A 2 21.79 -22.62 -28.97
CA PRO A 2 21.36 -23.97 -28.61
C PRO A 2 19.86 -23.97 -28.28
N ASP A 3 19.14 -24.87 -28.94
CA ASP A 3 17.73 -25.18 -28.76
C ASP A 3 17.43 -25.76 -27.38
N LEU A 4 16.39 -25.26 -26.73
CA LEU A 4 15.82 -25.83 -25.51
C LEU A 4 14.88 -27.00 -25.87
N HIS A 5 15.44 -28.10 -26.38
CA HIS A 5 14.75 -29.38 -26.52
C HIS A 5 15.36 -30.42 -25.60
N HIS A 6 15.08 -30.33 -24.29
CA HIS A 6 15.16 -31.48 -23.39
C HIS A 6 13.76 -31.67 -22.79
N GLY A 7 13.33 -32.93 -22.73
CA GLY A 7 11.97 -33.41 -22.45
C GLY A 7 11.33 -32.80 -21.20
N GLY A 8 10.02 -32.99 -21.08
CA GLY A 8 9.14 -32.45 -20.03
C GLY A 8 9.42 -32.96 -18.62
N ASP A 9 10.65 -32.83 -18.15
CA ASP A 9 11.07 -33.20 -16.82
C ASP A 9 10.80 -32.07 -15.84
N VAL A 10 10.10 -32.45 -14.79
CA VAL A 10 9.81 -31.61 -13.64
C VAL A 10 11.12 -31.38 -12.87
N LEU A 11 11.67 -30.16 -12.96
CA LEU A 11 12.86 -29.77 -12.21
C LEU A 11 12.44 -29.31 -10.81
N LYS A 12 13.01 -29.92 -9.77
CA LYS A 12 12.67 -29.66 -8.36
C LYS A 12 13.88 -29.84 -7.46
N LEU A 13 13.73 -29.59 -6.16
CA LEU A 13 14.80 -29.78 -5.18
C LEU A 13 15.46 -31.16 -5.34
N GLY A 14 16.81 -31.17 -5.46
CA GLY A 14 17.62 -32.37 -5.70
C GLY A 14 17.93 -32.66 -7.18
N SER A 15 17.21 -32.05 -8.14
CA SER A 15 17.57 -32.12 -9.57
C SER A 15 18.96 -31.52 -9.82
N HIS A 16 19.68 -32.03 -10.82
CA HIS A 16 20.99 -31.52 -11.20
C HIS A 16 21.24 -31.70 -12.71
N GLY A 17 22.25 -31.01 -13.24
CA GLY A 17 22.67 -31.09 -14.66
C GLY A 17 22.29 -29.87 -15.49
N ASP A 18 22.48 -29.96 -16.80
CA ASP A 18 22.39 -28.82 -17.72
C ASP A 18 20.99 -28.20 -17.80
N GLY A 19 19.94 -29.00 -17.64
CA GLY A 19 18.55 -28.51 -17.57
C GLY A 19 18.33 -27.57 -16.37
N VAL A 20 18.93 -27.89 -15.22
CA VAL A 20 18.90 -27.01 -14.04
C VAL A 20 19.71 -25.75 -14.29
N LYS A 21 20.86 -25.85 -14.94
CA LYS A 21 21.72 -24.70 -15.27
C LYS A 21 21.04 -23.72 -16.23
N ALA A 22 20.34 -24.24 -17.23
CA ALA A 22 19.54 -23.46 -18.19
C ALA A 22 18.35 -22.78 -17.50
N LEU A 23 17.66 -23.51 -16.63
CA LEU A 23 16.61 -22.94 -15.78
C LEU A 23 17.18 -21.82 -14.90
N GLN A 24 18.24 -22.06 -14.13
CA GLN A 24 18.89 -21.06 -13.28
C GLN A 24 19.31 -19.81 -14.07
N THR A 25 19.85 -19.99 -15.27
CA THR A 25 20.22 -18.87 -16.16
C THR A 25 19.00 -18.04 -16.53
N THR A 26 17.88 -18.69 -16.86
CA THR A 26 16.59 -18.02 -17.09
C THR A 26 16.09 -17.35 -15.80
N LEU A 27 16.30 -17.99 -14.65
CA LEU A 27 15.88 -17.51 -13.34
C LEU A 27 16.68 -16.30 -12.85
N LYS A 28 17.87 -16.01 -13.40
CA LYS A 28 18.65 -14.81 -13.03
C LYS A 28 17.90 -13.49 -13.26
N ARG A 29 16.95 -13.46 -14.19
CA ARG A 29 16.06 -12.28 -14.37
C ARG A 29 15.12 -12.07 -13.19
N TYR A 30 14.91 -13.11 -12.38
CA TYR A 30 14.08 -13.12 -11.21
C TYR A 30 14.92 -12.98 -9.93
N ASP A 31 15.98 -13.78 -9.79
CA ASP A 31 16.96 -13.70 -8.70
C ASP A 31 18.37 -13.48 -9.29
N PRO A 32 18.86 -12.22 -9.41
CA PRO A 32 20.17 -11.92 -9.98
C PRO A 32 21.35 -12.52 -9.19
N THR A 33 21.14 -12.86 -7.92
CA THR A 33 22.15 -13.47 -7.04
C THR A 33 22.27 -14.98 -7.24
N LEU A 34 21.35 -15.59 -7.99
CA LEU A 34 21.37 -17.01 -8.30
C LEU A 34 22.57 -17.37 -9.18
N VAL A 35 23.38 -18.31 -8.69
CA VAL A 35 24.51 -18.89 -9.43
C VAL A 35 23.98 -20.06 -10.26
N PRO A 36 24.19 -20.09 -11.60
CA PRO A 36 23.85 -21.23 -12.45
C PRO A 36 24.89 -22.34 -12.30
N ASP A 37 24.86 -23.04 -11.16
CA ASP A 37 25.78 -24.12 -10.82
C ASP A 37 25.30 -25.51 -11.31
N GLY A 38 24.11 -25.58 -11.90
CA GLY A 38 23.50 -26.84 -12.34
C GLY A 38 22.96 -27.69 -11.19
N ARG A 39 22.80 -27.14 -9.98
CA ARG A 39 22.27 -27.84 -8.80
C ARG A 39 20.98 -27.19 -8.32
N PHE A 40 19.90 -27.96 -8.26
CA PHE A 40 18.60 -27.47 -7.80
C PHE A 40 18.54 -27.57 -6.28
N GLY A 41 19.21 -26.63 -5.61
CA GLY A 41 19.14 -26.45 -4.16
C GLY A 41 18.09 -25.41 -3.73
N PRO A 42 18.05 -25.04 -2.43
CA PRO A 42 17.08 -24.08 -1.89
C PRO A 42 17.11 -22.71 -2.58
N ALA A 43 18.27 -22.28 -3.08
CA ALA A 43 18.38 -21.04 -3.86
C ALA A 43 17.63 -21.12 -5.20
N THR A 44 17.76 -22.25 -5.89
CA THR A 44 17.06 -22.51 -7.16
C THR A 44 15.56 -22.65 -6.93
N GLU A 45 15.15 -23.36 -5.88
CA GLU A 45 13.73 -23.48 -5.50
C GLU A 45 13.11 -22.12 -5.21
N ARG A 46 13.77 -21.28 -4.40
CA ARG A 46 13.35 -19.91 -4.14
C ARG A 46 13.18 -19.10 -5.43
N ALA A 47 14.14 -19.21 -6.35
CA ALA A 47 14.08 -18.51 -7.63
C ALA A 47 12.96 -19.03 -8.55
N VAL A 48 12.68 -20.34 -8.54
CA VAL A 48 11.51 -20.92 -9.24
C VAL A 48 10.22 -20.40 -8.67
N ARG A 49 10.06 -20.39 -7.34
CA ARG A 49 8.86 -19.84 -6.70
C ARG A 49 8.65 -18.37 -7.06
N LEU A 50 9.74 -17.60 -7.10
CA LEU A 50 9.69 -16.20 -7.52
C LEU A 50 9.22 -16.08 -8.97
N ALA A 51 9.81 -16.86 -9.89
CA ALA A 51 9.42 -16.87 -11.30
C ALA A 51 7.97 -17.34 -11.53
N GLN A 52 7.51 -18.37 -10.83
CA GLN A 52 6.13 -18.85 -10.89
C GLN A 52 5.15 -17.75 -10.50
N ARG A 53 5.41 -17.05 -9.37
CA ARG A 53 4.62 -15.88 -8.96
C ARG A 53 4.64 -14.78 -10.02
N ARG A 54 5.82 -14.48 -10.60
CA ARG A 54 5.96 -13.45 -11.65
C ARG A 54 5.24 -13.81 -12.96
N CYS A 55 5.10 -15.09 -13.26
CA CYS A 55 4.48 -15.60 -14.48
C CYS A 55 2.99 -15.98 -14.30
N GLY A 56 2.41 -15.80 -13.11
CA GLY A 56 1.02 -16.15 -12.81
C GLY A 56 0.77 -17.66 -12.70
N VAL A 57 1.81 -18.43 -12.36
CA VAL A 57 1.73 -19.87 -12.16
C VAL A 57 1.48 -20.14 -10.68
N PHE A 58 0.30 -20.69 -10.37
CA PHE A 58 -0.12 -21.03 -9.02
C PHE A 58 -0.49 -22.53 -8.94
N PRO A 59 -0.18 -23.22 -7.82
CA PRO A 59 0.58 -22.71 -6.66
C PRO A 59 2.06 -22.45 -7.01
N ALA A 60 2.69 -21.49 -6.31
CA ALA A 60 4.13 -21.23 -6.43
C ALA A 60 4.91 -22.20 -5.53
N ASP A 61 4.84 -23.47 -5.90
CA ASP A 61 5.32 -24.64 -5.18
C ASP A 61 6.83 -24.88 -5.29
N GLY A 62 7.54 -24.10 -6.11
CA GLY A 62 8.99 -24.21 -6.29
C GLY A 62 9.41 -25.29 -7.26
N ILE A 63 8.45 -25.82 -8.02
CA ILE A 63 8.64 -26.90 -8.97
C ILE A 63 8.56 -26.36 -10.40
N ALA A 64 9.64 -26.50 -11.16
CA ALA A 64 9.71 -26.09 -12.56
C ALA A 64 9.19 -27.21 -13.48
N GLY A 65 7.87 -27.42 -13.45
CA GLY A 65 7.15 -28.26 -14.42
C GLY A 65 6.70 -27.51 -15.69
N PRO A 66 5.95 -28.17 -16.59
CA PRO A 66 5.58 -27.61 -17.90
C PRO A 66 4.86 -26.25 -17.83
N ARG A 67 3.97 -26.05 -16.85
CA ARG A 67 3.28 -24.77 -16.63
C ARG A 67 4.24 -23.64 -16.26
N THR A 68 5.24 -23.94 -15.43
CA THR A 68 6.29 -22.99 -15.04
C THR A 68 7.15 -22.60 -16.24
N LEU A 69 7.60 -23.59 -17.03
CA LEU A 69 8.43 -23.36 -18.22
C LEU A 69 7.67 -22.56 -19.31
N ALA A 70 6.40 -22.87 -19.56
CA ALA A 70 5.55 -22.14 -20.48
C ALA A 70 5.34 -20.68 -20.04
N GLY A 71 5.13 -20.45 -18.73
CA GLY A 71 5.03 -19.11 -18.15
C GLY A 71 6.30 -18.28 -18.36
N LEU A 72 7.46 -18.90 -18.11
CA LEU A 72 8.78 -18.30 -18.32
C LEU A 72 9.01 -17.88 -19.79
N ALA A 73 8.67 -18.75 -20.74
CA ALA A 73 8.80 -18.47 -22.17
C ALA A 73 7.89 -17.33 -22.65
N SER A 74 6.62 -17.33 -22.22
CA SER A 74 5.67 -16.26 -22.57
C SER A 74 6.03 -14.90 -21.95
N ALA A 75 6.68 -14.88 -20.79
CA ALA A 75 7.19 -13.67 -20.18
C ALA A 75 8.42 -13.09 -20.91
N ARG A 76 9.19 -13.94 -21.62
CA ARG A 76 10.34 -13.52 -22.45
C ARG A 76 9.88 -12.87 -23.76
N ARG A 77 8.85 -13.43 -24.41
CA ARG A 77 8.28 -12.88 -25.66
C ARG A 77 7.67 -11.48 -25.48
N ARG A 78 6.92 -11.26 -24.40
CA ARG A 78 6.30 -9.95 -24.09
C ARG A 78 7.30 -8.81 -23.84
N THR A 79 8.49 -9.13 -23.33
CA THR A 79 9.55 -8.13 -23.11
C THR A 79 10.27 -7.74 -24.40
N GLN A 80 10.24 -8.62 -25.41
CA GLN A 80 10.74 -8.32 -26.75
C GLN A 80 9.77 -7.39 -27.51
N ALA A 81 8.46 -7.64 -27.42
CA ALA A 81 7.44 -6.85 -28.11
C ALA A 81 7.27 -5.41 -27.55
N ALA A 82 7.55 -5.19 -26.26
CA ALA A 82 7.45 -3.86 -25.64
C ALA A 82 8.60 -2.89 -26.01
N ARG A 83 9.52 -3.30 -26.90
CA ARG A 83 10.67 -2.49 -27.35
C ARG A 83 10.41 -1.70 -28.64
N ASP A 84 9.27 -1.88 -29.30
CA ASP A 84 8.85 -1.09 -30.47
C ASP A 84 7.49 -0.42 -30.20
N PRO A 85 7.43 0.91 -29.91
CA PRO A 85 6.16 1.59 -29.71
C PRO A 85 5.83 2.60 -30.83
N SER A 86 4.72 2.37 -31.53
CA SER A 86 3.94 3.41 -32.21
C SER A 86 2.71 3.75 -31.37
N TRP A 87 2.46 5.04 -31.18
CA TRP A 87 1.49 5.59 -30.23
C TRP A 87 0.00 5.43 -30.63
N SER A 88 -0.29 4.99 -31.86
CA SER A 88 -1.65 4.84 -32.40
C SER A 88 -2.44 3.68 -31.77
N ASP A 89 -1.78 2.56 -31.49
CA ASP A 89 -2.47 1.29 -31.19
C ASP A 89 -2.99 1.25 -29.75
N TRP A 90 -2.35 2.00 -28.86
CA TRP A 90 -2.75 2.14 -27.46
C TRP A 90 -4.02 3.00 -27.30
N ALA A 91 -4.16 4.06 -28.10
CA ALA A 91 -5.34 4.93 -28.08
C ALA A 91 -6.60 4.19 -28.59
N ALA A 92 -6.45 3.38 -29.65
CA ALA A 92 -7.53 2.56 -30.19
C ALA A 92 -8.06 1.52 -29.17
N SER A 93 -7.16 0.92 -28.37
CA SER A 93 -7.53 -0.09 -27.37
C SER A 93 -8.31 0.50 -26.18
N LEU A 94 -7.99 1.73 -25.76
CA LEU A 94 -8.69 2.41 -24.68
C LEU A 94 -10.10 2.85 -25.10
N MET A 95 -10.23 3.33 -26.34
CA MET A 95 -11.52 3.77 -26.91
C MET A 95 -12.45 2.61 -27.20
N SER A 96 -11.92 1.44 -27.57
CA SER A 96 -12.72 0.21 -27.74
C SER A 96 -13.27 -0.32 -26.40
N ALA A 97 -12.63 -0.02 -25.27
CA ALA A 97 -13.07 -0.43 -23.94
C ALA A 97 -14.15 0.52 -23.35
N ALA A 98 -14.31 1.72 -23.91
CA ALA A 98 -15.20 2.75 -23.39
C ALA A 98 -16.61 2.75 -23.99
N GLY A 99 -16.90 1.90 -24.99
CA GLY A 99 -18.26 1.55 -25.42
C GLY A 99 -19.26 2.71 -25.67
N THR A 100 -19.40 3.13 -26.93
CA THR A 100 -20.66 3.63 -27.57
C THR A 100 -21.55 4.66 -26.86
N ALA A 101 -20.99 5.63 -26.13
CA ALA A 101 -21.69 6.88 -25.86
C ALA A 101 -20.70 8.04 -26.00
N LEU A 102 -21.11 9.12 -26.68
CA LEU A 102 -20.33 10.33 -27.01
C LEU A 102 -19.63 10.34 -28.38
N ARG A 103 -20.34 9.93 -29.44
CA ARG A 103 -20.07 10.49 -30.78
C ARG A 103 -20.72 11.87 -30.84
N GLY A 104 -19.91 12.93 -30.96
CA GLY A 104 -20.41 14.28 -31.22
C GLY A 104 -19.72 15.43 -30.49
N LEU A 105 -18.81 15.16 -29.54
CA LEU A 105 -18.10 16.21 -28.78
C LEU A 105 -16.60 16.29 -29.11
N GLU A 106 -16.13 15.59 -30.14
CA GLU A 106 -14.70 15.55 -30.50
C GLU A 106 -14.13 16.93 -30.85
N LYS A 107 -14.91 17.76 -31.56
CA LYS A 107 -14.49 19.11 -31.95
C LYS A 107 -14.49 20.08 -30.76
N ASP A 108 -15.56 20.07 -29.97
CA ASP A 108 -15.71 20.97 -28.81
C ASP A 108 -14.68 20.67 -27.70
N VAL A 109 -14.31 19.40 -27.52
CA VAL A 109 -13.25 18.99 -26.58
C VAL A 109 -11.86 19.36 -27.13
N SER A 110 -11.63 19.20 -28.44
CA SER A 110 -10.37 19.59 -29.08
C SER A 110 -10.13 21.11 -29.03
N ASP A 111 -11.18 21.90 -29.23
CA ASP A 111 -11.13 23.36 -29.24
C ASP A 111 -11.00 23.92 -27.81
N PHE A 112 -11.67 23.31 -26.81
CA PHE A 112 -11.51 23.65 -25.39
C PHE A 112 -10.10 23.34 -24.86
N VAL A 113 -9.52 22.20 -25.25
CA VAL A 113 -8.15 21.78 -24.89
C VAL A 113 -7.09 22.70 -25.50
N SER A 114 -7.31 23.21 -26.71
CA SER A 114 -6.37 24.11 -27.38
C SER A 114 -6.39 25.53 -26.80
N ALA A 115 -7.56 26.03 -26.36
CA ALA A 115 -7.73 27.40 -25.86
C ALA A 115 -7.32 27.59 -24.39
N HIS A 116 -7.19 26.51 -23.60
CA HIS A 116 -6.89 26.57 -22.16
C HIS A 116 -5.61 25.82 -21.75
N MET A 117 -4.68 25.58 -22.69
CA MET A 117 -3.36 25.03 -22.38
C MET A 117 -2.56 26.01 -21.49
N PRO A 118 -2.27 25.67 -20.23
CA PRO A 118 -1.19 26.28 -19.48
C PRO A 118 0.15 25.92 -20.13
N SER A 119 1.14 26.80 -19.95
CA SER A 119 2.55 26.45 -20.20
C SER A 119 2.88 25.09 -19.56
N ALA A 120 3.84 24.36 -20.15
CA ALA A 120 4.15 22.94 -19.90
C ALA A 120 4.38 22.52 -18.43
N ASN A 121 4.30 23.45 -17.48
CA ASN A 121 4.39 23.23 -16.04
C ASN A 121 3.06 23.23 -15.27
N ASP A 122 1.89 23.59 -15.84
CA ASP A 122 0.68 23.87 -15.03
C ASP A 122 -0.63 23.10 -15.39
N VAL A 123 -0.60 21.94 -16.09
CA VAL A 123 -1.80 21.05 -16.23
C VAL A 123 -1.79 19.86 -15.25
N PRO A 124 -2.90 19.55 -14.55
CA PRO A 124 -3.09 18.26 -13.86
C PRO A 124 -3.07 17.10 -14.86
N ARG A 125 -1.97 16.36 -14.89
CA ARG A 125 -1.78 15.21 -15.78
C ARG A 125 -2.72 14.05 -15.40
N ALA A 126 -3.26 13.38 -16.42
CA ALA A 126 -3.76 12.01 -16.34
C ALA A 126 -2.79 11.13 -15.53
N ILE A 127 -3.32 10.23 -14.70
CA ILE A 127 -2.58 9.35 -13.78
C ILE A 127 -1.32 8.81 -14.48
N ARG A 128 -0.16 9.40 -14.15
CA ARG A 128 1.11 9.10 -14.79
C ARG A 128 1.52 7.63 -14.58
N PRO A 129 2.39 7.07 -15.43
CA PRO A 129 3.02 5.74 -15.33
C PRO A 129 3.92 5.57 -14.09
N ALA A 130 3.49 5.97 -12.89
CA ALA A 130 4.17 5.80 -11.61
C ALA A 130 3.74 4.52 -10.86
N VAL A 131 2.67 3.85 -11.34
CA VAL A 131 2.25 2.51 -10.86
C VAL A 131 3.08 1.40 -11.52
N VAL A 132 3.57 1.61 -12.75
CA VAL A 132 4.38 0.62 -13.49
C VAL A 132 5.82 0.48 -12.93
N PRO A 133 6.54 1.55 -12.55
CA PRO A 133 7.83 1.46 -11.84
C PRO A 133 7.68 0.91 -10.42
N ALA A 134 6.55 1.18 -9.74
CA ALA A 134 6.24 0.58 -8.45
C ALA A 134 6.01 -0.93 -8.59
N ARG A 135 5.26 -1.37 -9.62
CA ARG A 135 5.07 -2.77 -10.03
C ARG A 135 6.36 -3.45 -10.51
N ASN A 136 7.32 -2.71 -11.08
CA ASN A 136 8.60 -3.27 -11.51
C ASN A 136 9.67 -3.30 -10.39
N ARG A 137 9.62 -2.39 -9.39
CA ARG A 137 10.46 -2.45 -8.17
C ARG A 137 9.98 -3.51 -7.18
N ALA A 138 8.67 -3.55 -6.96
CA ALA A 138 7.89 -4.64 -6.36
C ALA A 138 8.32 -6.04 -6.79
N VAL A 139 8.53 -6.17 -8.10
CA VAL A 139 8.89 -7.41 -8.77
C VAL A 139 10.28 -7.88 -8.35
N SER A 140 11.21 -6.97 -8.01
CA SER A 140 12.63 -7.26 -7.73
C SER A 140 13.02 -7.23 -6.24
N ALA A 141 12.12 -6.85 -5.32
CA ALA A 141 12.38 -6.89 -3.89
C ALA A 141 12.17 -8.31 -3.36
N THR A 142 13.18 -8.89 -2.73
CA THR A 142 13.03 -10.09 -1.90
C THR A 142 11.97 -9.79 -0.84
N MET A 143 10.83 -10.49 -0.87
CA MET A 143 9.84 -10.43 0.22
C MET A 143 10.56 -10.74 1.53
N PRO A 144 10.40 -9.93 2.59
CA PRO A 144 11.10 -10.18 3.84
C PRO A 144 10.72 -11.57 4.36
N ALA A 145 11.73 -12.39 4.65
CA ALA A 145 11.52 -13.68 5.29
C ALA A 145 10.87 -13.41 6.66
N GLY A 146 9.61 -13.83 6.83
CA GLY A 146 8.87 -13.64 8.07
C GLY A 146 7.82 -14.72 8.21
N GLU A 147 7.56 -15.15 9.44
CA GLU A 147 6.51 -16.12 9.74
C GLU A 147 5.13 -15.47 9.60
N VAL A 148 4.17 -16.18 9.02
CA VAL A 148 2.76 -15.75 9.05
C VAL A 148 2.16 -16.12 10.39
N ARG A 149 1.34 -15.23 10.95
CA ARG A 149 0.73 -15.42 12.28
C ARG A 149 -0.78 -15.32 12.18
N PRO A 150 -1.54 -16.05 13.02
CA PRO A 150 -2.99 -15.85 13.13
C PRO A 150 -3.30 -14.40 13.54
N VAL A 151 -4.12 -13.71 12.75
CA VAL A 151 -4.42 -12.28 12.92
C VAL A 151 -4.97 -11.94 14.30
N ALA A 152 -5.74 -12.84 14.92
CA ALA A 152 -6.26 -12.66 16.28
C ALA A 152 -5.17 -12.40 17.33
N LYS A 153 -3.94 -12.88 17.11
CA LYS A 153 -2.79 -12.71 18.02
C LYS A 153 -1.83 -11.59 17.61
N MET A 154 -2.13 -10.89 16.51
CA MET A 154 -1.27 -9.83 15.99
C MET A 154 -1.60 -8.50 16.67
N THR A 155 -0.59 -7.65 16.83
CA THR A 155 -0.71 -6.25 17.18
C THR A 155 0.12 -5.47 16.18
N THR A 156 -0.18 -4.19 16.03
CA THR A 156 0.53 -3.31 15.11
C THR A 156 1.99 -3.22 15.58
N SER A 157 2.95 -3.38 14.68
CA SER A 157 4.36 -3.29 15.07
C SER A 157 4.77 -1.85 15.37
N ARG A 158 5.97 -1.67 15.95
CA ARG A 158 6.56 -0.34 16.15
C ARG A 158 6.75 0.40 14.83
N ASP A 159 7.17 -0.30 13.79
CA ASP A 159 7.37 0.30 12.46
C ASP A 159 6.02 0.54 11.76
N GLY A 160 5.00 -0.27 12.01
CA GLY A 160 3.63 -0.03 11.57
C GLY A 160 3.04 1.24 12.17
N ARG A 161 3.26 1.49 13.46
CA ARG A 161 2.88 2.75 14.11
C ARG A 161 3.58 3.95 13.48
N ARG A 162 4.90 3.87 13.31
CA ARG A 162 5.68 4.92 12.65
C ARG A 162 5.19 5.18 11.23
N PHE A 163 4.84 4.13 10.50
CA PHE A 163 4.28 4.23 9.17
C PHE A 163 2.96 5.00 9.16
N ILE A 164 2.04 4.70 10.08
CA ILE A 164 0.78 5.43 10.21
C ILE A 164 1.06 6.92 10.47
N ILE A 165 1.90 7.22 11.47
CA ILE A 165 2.22 8.62 11.83
C ILE A 165 2.87 9.36 10.66
N ALA A 166 3.80 8.75 9.94
CA ALA A 166 4.46 9.39 8.80
C ALA A 166 3.47 9.81 7.69
N HIS A 167 2.29 9.18 7.62
CA HIS A 167 1.25 9.47 6.64
C HIS A 167 0.08 10.30 7.19
N GLU A 168 0.02 10.51 8.51
CA GLU A 168 -1.05 11.27 9.19
C GLU A 168 -0.54 12.57 9.84
N ALA A 169 0.73 12.60 10.25
CA ALA A 169 1.31 13.74 10.94
C ALA A 169 1.61 14.85 9.94
N VAL A 170 0.95 15.98 10.14
CA VAL A 170 1.25 17.22 9.43
C VAL A 170 2.00 18.12 10.40
N ARG A 171 3.30 18.30 10.18
CA ARG A 171 4.17 19.13 11.03
C ARG A 171 3.58 20.55 11.16
N GLY A 172 3.36 21.01 12.39
CA GLY A 172 2.75 22.30 12.69
C GLY A 172 1.22 22.28 12.83
N VAL A 173 0.59 21.13 12.55
CA VAL A 173 -0.87 20.95 12.66
C VAL A 173 -1.18 19.80 13.64
N SER A 174 -0.69 18.59 13.39
CA SER A 174 -1.01 17.41 14.24
C SER A 174 -0.29 17.44 15.58
N ASN A 175 0.90 18.05 15.64
CA ASN A 175 1.71 18.11 16.85
C ASN A 175 1.22 19.17 17.86
N ARG A 176 0.11 19.85 17.55
CA ARG A 176 -0.57 20.86 18.36
C ARG A 176 -2.07 20.55 18.38
N LEU A 177 -2.82 21.26 19.21
CA LEU A 177 -4.28 21.12 19.18
C LEU A 177 -4.83 21.59 17.84
N HIS A 178 -5.71 20.80 17.25
CA HIS A 178 -6.38 21.12 15.99
C HIS A 178 -7.81 20.58 15.99
N TRP A 179 -8.60 21.03 15.00
CA TRP A 179 -9.97 20.58 14.78
C TRP A 179 -10.14 20.13 13.32
N PRO A 180 -10.35 18.84 13.05
CA PRO A 180 -10.37 18.31 11.69
C PRO A 180 -11.65 18.60 10.91
N GLY A 181 -12.69 19.13 11.55
CA GLY A 181 -13.95 19.53 10.88
C GLY A 181 -15.19 18.79 11.37
N GLY A 182 -16.37 19.24 10.93
CA GLY A 182 -17.65 18.56 11.16
C GLY A 182 -18.05 18.44 12.62
N VAL A 183 -18.31 17.22 13.09
CA VAL A 183 -18.72 16.93 14.48
C VAL A 183 -17.55 16.56 15.39
N SER A 184 -16.32 16.66 14.88
CA SER A 184 -15.11 16.27 15.62
C SER A 184 -14.87 17.16 16.83
N GLY A 185 -14.18 16.62 17.83
CA GLY A 185 -13.74 17.33 19.01
C GLY A 185 -12.37 17.98 18.86
N VAL A 186 -11.87 18.51 19.98
CA VAL A 186 -10.48 18.99 20.10
C VAL A 186 -9.56 17.79 19.86
N THR A 187 -8.67 17.86 18.88
CA THR A 187 -7.84 16.73 18.44
C THR A 187 -6.36 17.02 18.66
N LEU A 188 -5.59 16.01 19.07
CA LEU A 188 -4.13 16.04 19.17
C LEU A 188 -3.51 14.83 18.45
N GLY A 189 -2.33 15.02 17.85
CA GLY A 189 -1.63 13.95 17.13
C GLY A 189 -2.42 13.46 15.90
N PRO A 190 -2.19 12.21 15.45
CA PRO A 190 -2.79 11.70 14.22
C PRO A 190 -4.30 11.41 14.29
N GLY A 191 -4.99 11.72 15.39
CA GLY A 191 -6.46 11.55 15.53
C GLY A 191 -6.94 11.20 16.93
N TYR A 192 -6.23 11.61 17.97
CA TYR A 192 -6.73 11.54 19.34
C TYR A 192 -7.79 12.62 19.57
N ASP A 193 -9.06 12.29 19.30
CA ASP A 193 -10.21 13.21 19.42
C ASP A 193 -10.76 13.23 20.86
N MET A 194 -10.74 14.39 21.52
CA MET A 194 -11.15 14.52 22.92
C MET A 194 -12.68 14.63 23.10
N GLY A 195 -13.46 14.72 22.02
CA GLY A 195 -14.89 15.00 22.05
C GLY A 195 -15.74 13.90 22.68
N THR A 196 -15.27 12.65 22.74
CA THR A 196 -15.96 11.53 23.43
C THR A 196 -15.27 11.11 24.72
N ARG A 197 -14.20 11.82 25.11
CA ARG A 197 -13.35 11.48 26.25
C ARG A 197 -13.70 12.34 27.46
N THR A 198 -13.36 11.87 28.65
CA THR A 198 -13.50 12.64 29.89
C THR A 198 -12.21 13.41 30.18
N PRO A 199 -12.26 14.55 30.89
CA PRO A 199 -11.06 15.29 31.27
C PRO A 199 -10.01 14.40 31.95
N SER A 200 -10.43 13.57 32.92
CA SER A 200 -9.53 12.66 33.63
C SER A 200 -8.84 11.64 32.71
N SER A 201 -9.55 11.12 31.70
CA SER A 201 -8.94 10.21 30.72
C SER A 201 -7.93 10.92 29.82
N VAL A 202 -8.23 12.16 29.39
CA VAL A 202 -7.31 12.97 28.59
C VAL A 202 -6.05 13.30 29.38
N THR A 203 -6.18 13.76 30.63
CA THR A 203 -5.04 14.06 31.49
C THR A 203 -4.13 12.83 31.66
N SER A 204 -4.71 11.66 31.98
CA SER A 204 -3.97 10.42 32.17
C SER A 204 -3.25 9.95 30.90
N ASP A 205 -3.92 10.02 29.74
CA ASP A 205 -3.35 9.65 28.45
C ASP A 205 -2.16 10.56 28.09
N LEU A 206 -2.31 11.88 28.26
CA LEU A 206 -1.27 12.86 27.98
C LEU A 206 -0.07 12.74 28.92
N MET A 207 -0.31 12.48 30.21
CA MET A 207 0.77 12.20 31.17
C MET A 207 1.54 10.93 30.81
N THR A 208 0.86 9.90 30.30
CA THR A 208 1.53 8.65 29.90
C THR A 208 2.51 8.86 28.73
N ILE A 209 2.25 9.84 27.87
CA ILE A 209 3.15 10.21 26.78
C ILE A 209 4.18 11.28 27.18
N GLY A 210 4.27 11.62 28.47
CA GLY A 210 5.26 12.56 28.99
C GLY A 210 4.90 14.05 28.87
N VAL A 211 3.62 14.38 28.65
CA VAL A 211 3.14 15.76 28.81
C VAL A 211 3.05 16.08 30.30
N GLU A 212 3.56 17.24 30.70
CA GLU A 212 3.51 17.71 32.09
C GLU A 212 2.06 17.84 32.56
N ARG A 213 1.80 17.54 33.84
CA ARG A 213 0.43 17.43 34.40
C ARG A 213 -0.37 18.72 34.21
N SER A 214 0.19 19.89 34.53
CA SER A 214 -0.52 21.16 34.37
C SER A 214 -0.90 21.45 32.92
N VAL A 215 0.00 21.12 31.98
CA VAL A 215 -0.30 21.20 30.54
C VAL A 215 -1.38 20.20 30.14
N ALA A 216 -1.31 18.97 30.63
CA ALA A 216 -2.29 17.92 30.36
C ALA A 216 -3.69 18.30 30.88
N GLU A 217 -3.77 18.88 32.07
CA GLU A 217 -5.02 19.39 32.66
C GLU A 217 -5.59 20.57 31.87
N ALA A 218 -4.73 21.50 31.41
CA ALA A 218 -5.15 22.61 30.55
C ALA A 218 -5.70 22.12 29.19
N VAL A 219 -5.06 21.12 28.59
CA VAL A 219 -5.55 20.47 27.36
C VAL A 219 -6.85 19.72 27.61
N ALA A 220 -6.97 19.03 28.75
CA ALA A 220 -8.15 18.26 29.13
C ALA A 220 -9.42 19.11 29.32
N ALA A 221 -9.30 20.43 29.47
CA ALA A 221 -10.44 21.35 29.42
C ALA A 221 -11.16 21.31 28.05
N GLY A 222 -10.50 20.83 27.00
CA GLY A 222 -11.08 20.59 25.68
C GLY A 222 -11.89 19.29 25.56
N ALA A 223 -11.91 18.44 26.59
CA ALA A 223 -12.61 17.16 26.57
C ALA A 223 -14.14 17.34 26.51
N GLY A 224 -14.80 16.51 25.71
CA GLY A 224 -16.26 16.59 25.48
C GLY A 224 -16.70 17.71 24.52
N ILE A 225 -15.83 18.68 24.21
CA ILE A 225 -16.14 19.78 23.29
C ILE A 225 -16.12 19.27 21.84
N LYS A 226 -17.11 19.66 21.02
CA LYS A 226 -17.27 19.24 19.62
C LYS A 226 -17.65 20.39 18.70
N GLY A 227 -17.50 20.17 17.39
CA GLY A 227 -18.02 21.05 16.35
C GLY A 227 -17.46 22.47 16.43
N HIS A 228 -18.35 23.47 16.39
CA HIS A 228 -17.95 24.88 16.42
C HIS A 228 -17.18 25.23 17.70
N ASP A 229 -17.61 24.73 18.86
CA ASP A 229 -16.97 25.04 20.13
C ASP A 229 -15.55 24.45 20.20
N ALA A 230 -15.34 23.27 19.60
CA ALA A 230 -14.02 22.67 19.50
C ALA A 230 -13.10 23.53 18.62
N LYS A 231 -13.62 24.04 17.50
CA LYS A 231 -12.89 24.99 16.64
C LYS A 231 -12.50 26.27 17.40
N VAL A 232 -13.41 26.82 18.21
CA VAL A 232 -13.14 28.02 19.03
C VAL A 232 -12.11 27.73 20.11
N PHE A 233 -12.25 26.63 20.85
CA PHE A 233 -11.30 26.20 21.86
C PHE A 233 -9.89 26.03 21.28
N VAL A 234 -9.77 25.32 20.16
CA VAL A 234 -8.51 25.12 19.44
C VAL A 234 -7.90 26.45 19.03
N LYS A 235 -8.69 27.41 18.53
CA LYS A 235 -8.16 28.73 18.12
C LYS A 235 -7.52 29.47 19.29
N ALA A 236 -8.08 29.37 20.50
CA ALA A 236 -7.55 30.02 21.69
C ALA A 236 -6.38 29.25 22.34
N ASN A 237 -6.35 27.93 22.19
CA ASN A 237 -5.48 27.04 22.97
C ASN A 237 -4.49 26.24 22.12
N LYS A 238 -4.35 26.56 20.82
CA LYS A 238 -3.57 25.80 19.85
C LYS A 238 -2.17 25.43 20.36
N ASP A 239 -1.52 26.38 21.03
CA ASP A 239 -0.12 26.30 21.44
C ASP A 239 0.08 25.83 22.88
N LEU A 240 -0.99 25.43 23.59
CA LEU A 240 -0.89 24.89 24.96
C LEU A 240 0.06 23.71 25.05
N VAL A 241 0.10 22.88 24.01
CA VAL A 241 0.95 21.71 23.94
C VAL A 241 1.57 21.60 22.57
N THR A 242 2.86 21.22 22.55
CA THR A 242 3.51 20.74 21.34
C THR A 242 4.13 19.38 21.67
N ILE A 243 3.70 18.34 20.97
CA ILE A 243 4.22 16.99 21.16
C ILE A 243 5.24 16.63 20.08
N ASP A 244 6.24 15.83 20.44
CA ASP A 244 7.19 15.30 19.46
C ASP A 244 6.67 14.03 18.76
N ILE A 245 7.43 13.51 17.80
CA ILE A 245 7.07 12.32 17.02
C ILE A 245 6.95 11.04 17.87
N HIS A 246 7.72 10.92 18.95
CA HIS A 246 7.64 9.80 19.88
C HIS A 246 6.35 9.88 20.71
N GLN A 247 5.98 11.09 21.13
CA GLN A 247 4.74 11.36 21.85
C GLN A 247 3.50 11.17 20.96
N GLU A 248 3.52 11.63 19.70
CA GLU A 248 2.48 11.32 18.71
C GLU A 248 2.34 9.79 18.52
N SER A 249 3.46 9.07 18.50
CA SER A 249 3.45 7.60 18.41
C SER A 249 2.86 6.91 19.63
N ALA A 250 3.13 7.42 20.82
CA ALA A 250 2.61 6.85 22.06
C ALA A 250 1.11 7.20 22.23
N LEU A 251 0.68 8.37 21.75
CA LEU A 251 -0.73 8.74 21.76
C LEU A 251 -1.55 7.89 20.77
N LEU A 252 -0.93 7.51 19.65
CA LEU A 252 -1.50 6.60 18.67
C LEU A 252 -1.84 5.21 19.28
N ASP A 253 -1.15 4.78 20.33
CA ASP A 253 -1.46 3.51 21.03
C ASP A 253 -2.87 3.50 21.67
N ARG A 254 -3.46 4.68 21.91
CA ARG A 254 -4.84 4.78 22.43
C ARG A 254 -5.92 4.61 21.37
N ILE A 255 -5.56 4.70 20.08
CA ILE A 255 -6.53 4.65 18.96
C ILE A 255 -6.32 3.42 18.06
N VAL A 256 -5.08 2.97 17.89
CA VAL A 256 -4.74 1.78 17.08
C VAL A 256 -5.53 0.51 17.46
N PRO A 257 -5.82 0.21 18.73
CA PRO A 257 -6.58 -0.99 19.09
C PRO A 257 -7.96 -1.09 18.42
N HIS A 258 -8.61 0.04 18.12
CA HIS A 258 -9.87 0.06 17.37
C HIS A 258 -9.67 -0.46 15.94
N TYR A 259 -8.66 0.04 15.23
CA TYR A 259 -8.35 -0.35 13.86
C TYR A 259 -7.80 -1.78 13.77
N GLU A 260 -7.01 -2.21 14.76
CA GLU A 260 -6.63 -3.62 14.88
C GLU A 260 -7.86 -4.52 15.01
N SER A 261 -8.85 -4.12 15.81
CA SER A 261 -10.09 -4.88 15.98
C SER A 261 -10.88 -4.95 14.68
N MET A 262 -10.88 -3.89 13.87
CA MET A 262 -11.47 -3.93 12.52
C MET A 262 -10.79 -4.97 11.63
N VAL A 263 -9.45 -5.02 11.61
CA VAL A 263 -8.69 -6.02 10.83
C VAL A 263 -8.98 -7.43 11.35
N LYS A 264 -8.86 -7.64 12.67
CA LYS A 264 -9.09 -8.92 13.37
C LYS A 264 -10.51 -9.46 13.14
N GLY A 265 -11.51 -8.59 13.05
CA GLY A 265 -12.89 -8.99 12.80
C GLY A 265 -13.17 -9.45 11.37
N LYS A 266 -12.34 -9.04 10.39
CA LYS A 266 -12.59 -9.27 8.96
C LYS A 266 -11.62 -10.24 8.29
N ILE A 267 -10.34 -10.24 8.68
CA ILE A 267 -9.35 -11.14 8.10
C ILE A 267 -9.39 -12.50 8.79
N ARG A 268 -9.40 -13.57 7.98
CA ARG A 268 -9.53 -14.96 8.43
C ARG A 268 -8.31 -15.82 8.13
N ILE A 269 -7.39 -15.32 7.32
CA ILE A 269 -6.14 -16.01 6.98
C ILE A 269 -4.98 -15.51 7.85
N PRO A 270 -3.94 -16.33 8.10
CA PRO A 270 -2.69 -15.85 8.68
C PRO A 270 -2.06 -14.77 7.79
N LEU A 271 -1.42 -13.78 8.42
CA LEU A 271 -0.73 -12.69 7.73
C LEU A 271 0.71 -12.55 8.23
N HIS A 272 1.58 -12.01 7.39
CA HIS A 272 2.85 -11.45 7.83
C HIS A 272 2.61 -10.15 8.61
N GLN A 273 3.56 -9.78 9.48
CA GLN A 273 3.44 -8.56 10.29
C GLN A 273 3.22 -7.30 9.44
N TYR A 274 3.90 -7.18 8.30
CA TYR A 274 3.77 -6.02 7.41
C TYR A 274 2.42 -5.97 6.69
N GLU A 275 1.80 -7.11 6.39
CA GLU A 275 0.45 -7.17 5.81
C GLU A 275 -0.58 -6.70 6.83
N PHE A 276 -0.43 -7.15 8.09
CA PHE A 276 -1.28 -6.69 9.18
C PHE A 276 -1.15 -5.18 9.41
N ASP A 277 0.09 -4.67 9.51
CA ASP A 277 0.36 -3.25 9.71
C ASP A 277 -0.21 -2.39 8.57
N ALA A 278 -0.08 -2.83 7.31
CA ALA A 278 -0.67 -2.15 6.16
C ALA A 278 -2.20 -2.10 6.22
N LEU A 279 -2.84 -3.20 6.61
CA LEU A 279 -4.29 -3.24 6.76
C LEU A 279 -4.78 -2.37 7.93
N VAL A 280 -4.04 -2.31 9.03
CA VAL A 280 -4.34 -1.38 10.14
C VAL A 280 -4.22 0.06 9.67
N SER A 281 -3.16 0.42 8.94
CA SER A 281 -3.00 1.77 8.36
C SER A 281 -4.15 2.13 7.42
N TYR A 282 -4.56 1.19 6.56
CA TYR A 282 -5.66 1.42 5.62
C TYR A 282 -7.01 1.51 6.34
N ALA A 283 -7.25 0.70 7.37
CA ALA A 283 -8.46 0.73 8.20
C ALA A 283 -8.71 2.08 8.86
N TYR A 284 -7.66 2.89 9.03
CA TYR A 284 -7.75 4.25 9.56
C TYR A 284 -8.59 5.17 8.67
N ASN A 285 -8.41 5.05 7.35
CA ASN A 285 -9.14 5.84 6.36
C ASN A 285 -9.42 4.98 5.12
N PRO A 286 -10.34 4.01 5.18
CA PRO A 286 -10.51 3.03 4.12
C PRO A 286 -11.42 3.51 2.97
N GLY A 287 -12.02 4.70 3.09
CA GLY A 287 -13.09 5.13 2.21
C GLY A 287 -14.19 4.08 2.09
N GLY A 288 -14.67 3.83 0.87
CA GLY A 288 -15.65 2.78 0.58
C GLY A 288 -15.04 1.40 0.34
N GLY A 289 -13.71 1.27 0.33
CA GLY A 289 -13.02 0.07 -0.15
C GLY A 289 -12.82 -1.05 0.87
N TRP A 290 -13.17 -0.84 2.15
CA TRP A 290 -12.85 -1.78 3.24
C TRP A 290 -13.37 -3.21 2.99
N ARG A 291 -14.67 -3.34 2.66
CA ARG A 291 -15.32 -4.64 2.46
C ARG A 291 -14.64 -5.43 1.35
N SER A 292 -14.49 -4.85 0.15
CA SER A 292 -13.87 -5.53 -0.99
C SER A 292 -12.40 -5.87 -0.75
N THR A 293 -11.65 -4.98 -0.10
CA THR A 293 -10.23 -5.22 0.22
C THR A 293 -10.09 -6.46 1.09
N THR A 294 -10.82 -6.53 2.21
CA THR A 294 -10.75 -7.67 3.14
C THR A 294 -11.24 -8.97 2.51
N THR A 295 -12.25 -8.93 1.64
CA THR A 295 -12.67 -10.09 0.83
C THR A 295 -11.53 -10.61 -0.05
N PHE A 296 -10.90 -9.75 -0.85
CA PHE A 296 -9.80 -10.18 -1.73
C PHE A 296 -8.56 -10.66 -0.97
N VAL A 297 -8.26 -10.09 0.20
CA VAL A 297 -7.20 -10.61 1.06
C VAL A 297 -7.52 -12.04 1.52
N ASN A 298 -8.72 -12.29 2.04
CA ASN A 298 -9.14 -13.63 2.47
C ASN A 298 -9.19 -14.66 1.32
N GLU A 299 -9.44 -14.21 0.09
CA GLU A 299 -9.40 -15.05 -1.11
C GLU A 299 -7.98 -15.28 -1.66
N HIS A 300 -6.94 -14.82 -0.95
CA HIS A 300 -5.54 -14.86 -1.41
C HIS A 300 -5.31 -14.13 -2.75
N LYS A 301 -6.03 -13.03 -2.98
CA LYS A 301 -5.93 -12.16 -4.16
C LYS A 301 -5.38 -10.78 -3.80
N PRO A 302 -4.11 -10.68 -3.35
CA PRO A 302 -3.54 -9.42 -2.88
C PRO A 302 -3.49 -8.35 -3.98
N GLY A 303 -3.29 -8.72 -5.25
CA GLY A 303 -3.33 -7.76 -6.37
C GLY A 303 -4.69 -7.04 -6.49
N ALA A 304 -5.79 -7.80 -6.43
CA ALA A 304 -7.14 -7.25 -6.48
C ALA A 304 -7.45 -6.39 -5.24
N ALA A 305 -6.97 -6.79 -4.06
CA ALA A 305 -7.07 -5.98 -2.86
C ALA A 305 -6.35 -4.62 -3.04
N MET A 306 -5.13 -4.61 -3.58
CA MET A 306 -4.38 -3.37 -3.77
C MET A 306 -4.96 -2.48 -4.87
N GLU A 307 -5.61 -3.04 -5.89
CA GLU A 307 -6.37 -2.26 -6.86
C GLU A 307 -7.56 -1.53 -6.21
N VAL A 308 -8.23 -2.15 -5.23
CA VAL A 308 -9.30 -1.49 -4.45
C VAL A 308 -8.72 -0.34 -3.64
N ILE A 309 -7.64 -0.58 -2.90
CA ILE A 309 -6.94 0.43 -2.09
C ILE A 309 -6.50 1.62 -2.96
N ALA A 310 -5.90 1.37 -4.12
CA ALA A 310 -5.41 2.40 -5.03
C ALA A 310 -6.51 3.32 -5.59
N ARG A 311 -7.79 2.89 -5.57
CA ARG A 311 -8.94 3.72 -5.97
C ARG A 311 -9.45 4.64 -4.85
N GLN A 312 -9.08 4.38 -3.59
CA GLN A 312 -9.55 5.18 -2.44
C GLN A 312 -8.69 6.44 -2.25
N ILE A 313 -8.74 7.34 -3.23
CA ILE A 313 -7.92 8.55 -3.32
C ILE A 313 -8.73 9.85 -3.35
N LYS A 314 -10.05 9.78 -3.14
CA LYS A 314 -10.95 10.93 -3.26
C LYS A 314 -11.53 11.38 -1.93
N SER A 315 -11.81 12.67 -1.82
CA SER A 315 -12.67 13.27 -0.80
C SER A 315 -13.81 13.99 -1.53
N GLY A 316 -15.01 13.41 -1.51
CA GLY A 316 -16.09 13.85 -2.39
C GLY A 316 -15.72 13.64 -3.87
N PRO A 317 -15.89 14.66 -4.74
CA PRO A 317 -15.54 14.53 -6.16
C PRO A 317 -14.02 14.58 -6.40
N ASP A 318 -13.27 15.21 -5.50
CA ASP A 318 -11.88 15.63 -5.73
C ASP A 318 -10.86 14.55 -5.36
N VAL A 319 -9.81 14.43 -6.18
CA VAL A 319 -8.66 13.58 -5.89
C VAL A 319 -7.72 14.31 -4.94
N VAL A 320 -7.33 13.63 -3.86
CA VAL A 320 -6.46 14.17 -2.82
C VAL A 320 -5.05 13.62 -3.00
N ALA A 321 -4.07 14.49 -3.28
CA ALA A 321 -2.69 14.09 -3.55
C ALA A 321 -2.04 13.32 -2.37
N SER A 322 -2.30 13.71 -1.12
CA SER A 322 -1.81 13.01 0.06
C SER A 322 -2.36 11.58 0.17
N LEU A 323 -3.62 11.36 -0.21
CA LEU A 323 -4.20 10.01 -0.27
C LEU A 323 -3.53 9.15 -1.34
N VAL A 324 -3.21 9.71 -2.52
CA VAL A 324 -2.49 8.95 -3.56
C VAL A 324 -1.15 8.43 -3.06
N VAL A 325 -0.37 9.28 -2.38
CA VAL A 325 0.94 8.92 -1.81
C VAL A 325 0.75 7.82 -0.77
N ARG A 326 -0.20 7.99 0.16
CA ARG A 326 -0.49 7.03 1.22
C ARG A 326 -0.97 5.68 0.69
N ARG A 327 -1.94 5.65 -0.23
CA ARG A 327 -2.46 4.41 -0.82
C ARG A 327 -1.36 3.61 -1.50
N LYS A 328 -0.42 4.30 -2.15
CA LYS A 328 0.76 3.68 -2.76
C LYS A 328 1.71 3.10 -1.70
N ALA A 329 1.96 3.83 -0.61
CA ALA A 329 2.80 3.35 0.48
C ALA A 329 2.17 2.14 1.18
N GLU A 330 0.86 2.17 1.49
CA GLU A 330 0.11 1.04 2.08
C GLU A 330 0.18 -0.20 1.18
N SER A 331 0.06 0.00 -0.13
CA SER A 331 0.20 -1.10 -1.10
C SER A 331 1.61 -1.67 -1.14
N ARG A 332 2.65 -0.84 -0.99
CA ARG A 332 4.04 -1.30 -0.95
C ARG A 332 4.37 -2.01 0.36
N LEU A 333 3.84 -1.52 1.48
CA LEU A 333 3.98 -2.17 2.76
C LEU A 333 3.30 -3.55 2.72
N PHE A 334 2.05 -3.62 2.25
CA PHE A 334 1.32 -4.89 2.17
C PHE A 334 2.01 -5.89 1.23
N LEU A 335 2.42 -5.44 0.03
CA LEU A 335 2.95 -6.35 -0.98
C LEU A 335 4.44 -6.67 -0.79
N TYR A 336 5.23 -5.85 -0.09
CA TYR A 336 6.70 -5.97 -0.07
C TYR A 336 7.35 -5.76 1.31
N GLY A 337 6.58 -5.42 2.35
CA GLY A 337 7.13 -5.11 3.67
C GLY A 337 7.95 -3.81 3.73
N GLU A 338 7.70 -2.88 2.81
CA GLU A 338 8.40 -1.60 2.77
C GLU A 338 7.73 -0.56 3.67
N TYR A 339 8.35 -0.25 4.81
CA TYR A 339 7.90 0.79 5.75
C TYR A 339 8.36 2.22 5.37
N LYS A 340 9.05 2.40 4.23
CA LYS A 340 9.65 3.67 3.77
C LYS A 340 9.36 3.93 2.30
#